data_AF-A0A2C9LKP8-F1
#
_entry.id   AF-A0A2C9LKP8-F1
#
_cell.length_a   1.000
_cell.length_b   1.000
_cell.length_c   1.000
_cell.angle_alpha   90.00
_cell.angle_beta   90.00
_cell.angle_gamma   90.00
#
_symmetry.space_group_name_H-M   'P 1'
#
loop_
_entity.id
_entity.type
_entity.pdbx_description
1 polymer ?
#
loop_
_entity_poly.entity_id
_entity_poly.type
_entity_poly.pdbx_seq_one_letter_code
_entity_poly.pdbx_strand_id
1 'polypeptide(L)'
;MDHEDANGGLDLNSPPPPPPQPVGIYGWRKRCLYAFVLALMIVVIMNLALTVWILRILRFSLDGMGHLKIKPSGIQVKAEAEFLKTVYVDELKSEGSPLFLESTKSVHLLTTDRSRTIRSRLVLGNYLNF
;
A
#
# COMPACT_ATOMS: atom_id res chain seq x y z
N MET A 1 -89.35 -21.02 -48.75
CA MET A 1 -88.07 -20.54 -49.28
C MET A 1 -88.31 -19.09 -49.64
N ASP A 2 -87.97 -18.09 -48.82
CA ASP A 2 -86.90 -18.04 -47.80
C ASP A 2 -87.26 -17.09 -46.65
N HIS A 3 -86.76 -17.45 -45.47
CA HIS A 3 -87.01 -16.88 -44.13
C HIS A 3 -86.06 -15.70 -43.79
N GLU A 4 -86.56 -14.82 -42.90
CA GLU A 4 -85.90 -14.10 -41.80
C GLU A 4 -84.68 -13.18 -42.05
N ASP A 5 -84.95 -11.87 -41.96
CA ASP A 5 -84.47 -10.93 -40.93
C ASP A 5 -83.07 -11.07 -40.33
N ALA A 6 -82.30 -9.97 -40.40
CA ALA A 6 -81.49 -9.38 -39.31
C ALA A 6 -80.59 -8.29 -39.92
N ASN A 7 -80.99 -7.01 -39.94
CA ASN A 7 -80.70 -6.05 -38.87
C ASN A 7 -79.38 -6.29 -38.12
N GLY A 8 -78.43 -5.39 -38.34
CA GLY A 8 -77.63 -4.81 -37.27
C GLY A 8 -76.33 -5.52 -36.92
N GLY A 9 -75.23 -4.77 -37.01
CA GLY A 9 -73.89 -5.17 -36.55
C GLY A 9 -73.18 -5.99 -37.62
N LEU A 10 -71.94 -5.71 -38.00
CA LEU A 10 -70.79 -5.62 -37.12
C LEU A 10 -69.72 -4.75 -37.79
N ASP A 11 -69.78 -3.43 -37.60
CA ASP A 11 -68.53 -2.67 -37.51
C ASP A 11 -67.82 -3.10 -36.21
N LEU A 12 -66.49 -3.09 -36.24
CA LEU A 12 -65.59 -3.23 -35.09
C LEU A 12 -65.46 -4.64 -34.47
N ASN A 13 -64.56 -5.47 -35.03
CA ASN A 13 -63.67 -6.24 -34.15
C ASN A 13 -62.34 -6.65 -34.79
N SER A 14 -61.57 -5.69 -35.30
CA SER A 14 -60.12 -5.87 -35.36
C SER A 14 -59.57 -5.45 -33.99
N PRO A 15 -58.91 -6.33 -33.21
CA PRO A 15 -58.35 -5.94 -31.93
C PRO A 15 -57.37 -4.78 -32.16
N PRO A 16 -57.46 -3.70 -31.35
CA PRO A 16 -56.56 -2.56 -31.53
C PRO A 16 -55.11 -3.03 -31.40
N PRO A 17 -54.19 -2.56 -32.27
CA PRO A 17 -52.78 -2.88 -32.11
C PRO A 17 -52.34 -2.45 -30.71
N PRO A 18 -51.59 -3.31 -29.98
CA PRO A 18 -51.18 -3.00 -28.62
C PRO A 18 -50.42 -1.66 -28.64
N PRO A 19 -50.72 -0.74 -27.70
CA PRO A 19 -50.03 0.54 -27.64
C PRO A 19 -48.52 0.27 -27.55
N PRO A 20 -47.68 1.02 -28.29
CA PRO A 20 -46.23 0.88 -28.19
C PRO A 20 -45.85 1.03 -26.73
N GLN A 21 -45.44 -0.08 -26.12
CA GLN A 21 -45.01 -0.09 -24.73
C GLN A 21 -43.88 0.93 -24.63
N PRO A 22 -43.99 1.99 -23.80
CA PRO A 22 -42.94 2.96 -23.67
C PRO A 22 -41.78 2.30 -22.93
N VAL A 23 -40.93 1.60 -23.68
CA VAL A 23 -39.59 1.16 -23.30
C VAL A 23 -38.65 2.38 -23.22
N GLY A 24 -39.12 3.48 -22.64
CA GLY A 24 -38.40 4.75 -22.53
C GLY A 24 -38.05 5.12 -21.09
N ILE A 25 -38.85 4.68 -20.11
CA ILE A 25 -38.75 5.19 -18.73
C ILE A 25 -37.71 4.45 -17.88
N TYR A 26 -37.31 3.23 -18.28
CA TYR A 26 -36.21 2.53 -17.61
C TYR A 26 -34.81 3.06 -18.00
N GLY A 27 -34.73 3.95 -19.00
CA GLY A 27 -33.45 4.41 -19.57
C GLY A 27 -32.64 5.33 -18.65
N TRP A 28 -33.28 6.33 -18.03
CA TRP A 28 -32.56 7.31 -17.20
C TRP A 28 -32.10 6.70 -15.86
N ARG A 29 -32.97 5.94 -15.19
CA ARG A 29 -32.64 5.28 -13.91
C ARG A 29 -31.50 4.27 -14.06
N LYS A 30 -31.51 3.48 -15.14
CA LYS A 30 -30.37 2.58 -15.46
C LYS A 30 -29.10 3.36 -15.74
N ARG A 31 -29.15 4.46 -16.51
CA ARG A 31 -27.98 5.35 -16.75
C ARG A 31 -27.43 5.98 -15.48
N CYS A 32 -28.30 6.39 -14.55
CA CYS A 32 -27.88 6.92 -13.25
C CYS A 32 -27.19 5.84 -12.41
N LEU A 33 -27.72 4.61 -12.42
CA LEU A 33 -27.09 3.48 -11.76
C LEU A 33 -25.75 3.11 -12.41
N TYR A 34 -25.66 3.12 -13.75
CA TYR A 34 -24.40 2.92 -14.46
C TYR A 34 -23.38 4.03 -14.16
N ALA A 35 -23.80 5.29 -14.09
CA ALA A 35 -22.92 6.40 -13.71
C ALA A 35 -22.42 6.27 -12.26
N PHE A 36 -23.30 5.86 -11.35
CA PHE A 36 -22.94 5.60 -9.95
C PHE A 36 -21.97 4.41 -9.83
N VAL A 37 -22.23 3.31 -10.52
CA VAL A 37 -21.34 2.14 -10.58
C VAL A 37 -20.00 2.51 -11.22
N LEU A 38 -19.99 3.33 -12.27
CA LEU A 38 -18.76 3.85 -12.89
C LEU A 38 -17.96 4.70 -11.90
N ALA A 39 -18.64 5.60 -11.17
CA ALA A 39 -18.01 6.43 -10.14
C ALA A 39 -17.44 5.56 -9.00
N LEU A 40 -18.18 4.55 -8.55
CA LEU A 40 -17.70 3.58 -7.55
C LEU A 40 -16.46 2.85 -8.07
N MET A 41 -16.47 2.40 -9.33
CA MET A 41 -15.30 1.75 -9.95
C MET A 41 -14.09 2.69 -9.98
N ILE A 42 -14.28 3.96 -10.33
CA ILE A 42 -13.21 4.97 -10.31
C ILE A 42 -12.68 5.17 -8.88
N VAL A 43 -13.56 5.28 -7.89
CA VAL A 43 -13.17 5.42 -6.48
C VAL A 43 -12.39 4.20 -5.99
N VAL A 44 -12.79 2.99 -6.39
CA VAL A 44 -12.04 1.76 -6.06
C VAL A 44 -10.65 1.80 -6.69
N ILE A 45 -10.54 2.17 -7.97
CA ILE A 45 -9.25 2.29 -8.66
C ILE A 45 -8.37 3.36 -8.01
N MET A 46 -8.94 4.51 -7.66
CA MET A 46 -8.23 5.59 -6.98
C MET A 46 -7.76 5.16 -5.58
N ASN A 47 -8.59 4.44 -4.82
CA ASN A 47 -8.19 3.90 -3.52
C ASN A 47 -7.08 2.86 -3.68
N LEU A 48 -7.15 2.00 -4.69
CA LEU A 48 -6.10 1.03 -4.98
C LEU A 48 -4.81 1.74 -5.41
N ALA A 49 -4.89 2.72 -6.31
CA ALA A 49 -3.77 3.54 -6.75
C ALA A 49 -3.16 4.35 -5.61
N LEU A 50 -3.98 4.91 -4.71
CA LEU A 50 -3.53 5.64 -3.53
C LEU A 50 -2.92 4.71 -2.50
N THR A 51 -3.45 3.49 -2.35
CA THR A 51 -2.84 2.42 -1.55
C THR A 51 -1.48 2.02 -2.13
N VAL A 52 -1.38 1.79 -3.43
CA VAL A 52 -0.10 1.49 -4.09
C VAL A 52 0.85 2.69 -4.04
N TRP A 53 0.34 3.92 -4.14
CA TRP A 53 1.14 5.14 -3.99
C TRP A 53 1.67 5.23 -2.56
N ILE A 54 0.84 5.10 -1.53
CA ILE A 54 1.31 5.18 -0.14
C ILE A 54 2.29 4.03 0.14
N LEU A 55 2.07 2.83 -0.40
CA LEU A 55 3.04 1.73 -0.30
C LEU A 55 4.37 2.06 -1.01
N ARG A 56 4.31 2.72 -2.18
CA ARG A 56 5.48 3.18 -2.94
C ARG A 56 6.24 4.29 -2.23
N ILE A 57 5.53 5.30 -1.70
CA ILE A 57 6.13 6.46 -1.03
C ILE A 57 6.67 6.08 0.36
N LEU A 58 6.07 5.09 1.02
CA LEU A 58 6.58 4.46 2.25
C LEU A 58 7.82 3.57 2.00
N ARG A 59 8.35 3.53 0.76
CA ARG A 59 9.55 2.78 0.40
C ARG A 59 9.43 1.27 0.64
N PHE A 60 8.25 0.68 0.44
CA PHE A 60 8.07 -0.77 0.25
C PHE A 60 8.16 -1.15 -1.24
N SER A 61 9.08 -0.53 -1.98
CA SER A 61 9.50 -1.08 -3.27
C SER A 61 10.28 -2.36 -3.00
N LEU A 62 10.04 -3.36 -3.83
CA LEU A 62 10.54 -4.74 -3.83
C LEU A 62 12.09 -4.89 -3.96
N ASP A 63 12.87 -3.94 -3.43
CA ASP A 63 14.36 -3.93 -3.46
C ASP A 63 15.01 -3.94 -2.06
N GLY A 64 14.23 -3.75 -0.99
CA GLY A 64 14.72 -3.85 0.38
C GLY A 64 13.88 -3.07 1.37
N MET A 65 13.56 -3.69 2.50
CA MET A 65 13.13 -2.98 3.70
C MET A 65 14.34 -2.16 4.20
N GLY A 66 14.60 -1.01 3.57
CA GLY A 66 15.88 -0.30 3.67
C GLY A 66 17.08 -1.12 3.18
N HIS A 67 18.30 -0.63 3.44
CA HIS A 67 19.54 -1.37 3.20
C HIS A 67 19.74 -2.59 4.12
N LEU A 68 18.69 -2.96 4.86
CA LEU A 68 18.63 -4.08 5.78
C LEU A 68 18.14 -5.33 5.02
N LYS A 69 19.08 -6.11 4.48
CA LYS A 69 18.72 -7.41 3.90
C LYS A 69 18.60 -8.43 5.03
N ILE A 70 17.36 -8.74 5.39
CA ILE A 70 17.03 -9.85 6.30
C ILE A 70 17.25 -11.13 5.51
N LYS A 71 18.38 -11.81 5.77
CA LYS A 71 18.63 -13.17 5.26
C LYS A 71 18.21 -14.17 6.34
N PRO A 72 17.93 -15.44 5.97
CA PRO A 72 17.67 -16.50 6.95
C PRO A 72 18.80 -16.72 7.97
N SER A 73 20.01 -16.21 7.67
CA SER A 73 21.21 -16.33 8.50
C SER A 73 21.55 -15.07 9.32
N GLY A 74 20.74 -14.01 9.26
CA GLY A 74 20.98 -12.78 10.03
C GLY A 74 20.61 -11.49 9.32
N ILE A 75 20.91 -10.37 10.00
CA ILE A 75 20.59 -9.01 9.56
C ILE A 75 21.83 -8.41 8.88
N GLN A 76 21.79 -8.18 7.56
CA GLN A 76 22.87 -7.55 6.81
C GLN A 76 22.52 -6.10 6.48
N VAL A 77 23.22 -5.14 7.12
CA VAL A 77 23.07 -3.71 6.86
C VAL A 77 24.08 -3.30 5.79
N LYS A 78 23.61 -2.93 4.59
CA LYS A 78 24.48 -2.63 3.44
C LYS A 78 24.75 -1.14 3.19
N ALA A 79 24.25 -0.22 4.02
CA ALA A 79 24.53 1.21 3.85
C ALA A 79 24.42 2.00 5.17
N GLU A 80 24.50 3.33 5.05
CA GLU A 80 24.32 4.32 6.11
C GLU A 80 23.08 3.99 6.95
N ALA A 81 23.35 3.61 8.20
CA ALA A 81 22.35 3.16 9.15
C ALA A 81 22.43 4.05 10.38
N GLU A 82 21.38 4.84 10.57
CA GLU A 82 21.22 5.62 11.78
C GLU A 82 20.54 4.75 12.84
N PHE A 83 21.29 4.45 13.89
CA PHE A 83 20.75 3.75 15.04
C PHE A 83 20.29 4.76 16.09
N LEU A 84 18.99 4.82 16.33
CA LEU A 84 18.38 5.64 17.38
C LEU A 84 18.78 5.20 18.80
N LYS A 85 19.27 3.96 18.96
CA LYS A 85 19.61 3.33 20.24
C LYS A 85 20.88 2.49 20.12
N THR A 86 21.45 2.09 21.27
CA THR A 86 22.63 1.23 21.34
C THR A 86 22.41 -0.08 20.58
N VAL A 87 23.38 -0.43 19.73
CA VAL A 87 23.41 -1.69 18.99
C VAL A 87 24.36 -2.64 19.70
N TYR A 88 23.89 -3.85 19.96
CA TYR A 88 24.70 -4.95 20.48
C TYR A 88 24.99 -5.92 19.34
N VAL A 89 26.27 -6.19 19.10
CA VAL A 89 26.73 -7.17 18.11
C VAL A 89 27.73 -8.10 18.75
N ASP A 90 27.70 -9.37 18.37
CA ASP A 90 28.65 -10.38 18.86
C ASP A 90 30.02 -10.22 18.21
N GLU A 91 30.05 -9.87 16.93
CA GLU A 91 31.28 -9.65 16.17
C GLU A 91 31.14 -8.40 15.28
N LEU A 92 32.13 -7.50 15.37
CA LEU A 92 32.30 -6.38 14.45
C LEU A 92 33.55 -6.62 13.62
N LYS A 93 33.38 -6.96 12.34
CA LYS A 93 34.47 -7.27 11.42
C LYS A 93 34.33 -6.47 10.13
N SER A 94 35.46 -5.99 9.61
CA SER A 94 35.55 -5.39 8.27
C SER A 94 36.26 -6.37 7.34
N GLU A 95 35.65 -6.73 6.21
CA GLU A 95 36.24 -7.64 5.22
C GLU A 95 37.10 -6.88 4.21
N GLY A 96 38.43 -7.00 4.34
CA GLY A 96 39.38 -6.52 3.33
C GLY A 96 39.60 -5.01 3.27
N SER A 97 38.98 -4.23 4.16
CA SER A 97 39.16 -2.78 4.25
C SER A 97 39.32 -2.30 5.70
N PRO A 98 40.04 -1.20 5.96
CA PRO A 98 40.17 -0.65 7.30
C PRO A 98 38.80 -0.19 7.83
N LEU A 99 38.51 -0.52 9.10
CA LEU A 99 37.31 -0.07 9.79
C LEU A 99 37.49 1.40 10.20
N PHE A 100 36.72 2.29 9.59
CA PHE A 100 36.69 3.70 9.97
C PHE A 100 35.59 3.93 11.00
N LEU A 101 35.95 4.58 12.11
CA LEU A 101 35.02 5.01 13.15
C LEU A 101 35.24 6.50 13.38
N GLU A 102 34.34 7.31 12.82
CA GLU A 102 34.35 8.76 12.96
C GLU A 102 33.35 9.19 14.01
N SER A 103 33.74 10.09 14.89
CA SER A 103 32.88 10.62 15.94
C SER A 103 33.22 12.08 16.18
N THR A 104 32.18 12.92 16.25
CA THR A 104 32.29 14.33 16.65
C THR A 104 32.50 14.49 18.16
N LYS A 105 32.32 13.41 18.92
CA LYS A 105 32.49 13.34 20.38
C LYS A 105 33.52 12.27 20.76
N SER A 106 33.78 12.15 22.06
CA SER A 106 34.67 11.11 22.60
C SER A 106 34.16 9.69 22.31
N VAL A 107 35.05 8.85 21.80
CA VAL A 107 34.85 7.41 21.63
C VAL A 107 35.40 6.68 22.85
N HIS A 108 34.61 5.79 23.44
CA HIS A 108 35.00 4.98 24.58
C HIS A 108 34.90 3.50 24.24
N LEU A 109 36.03 2.80 24.27
CA LEU A 109 36.10 1.34 24.16
C LEU A 109 36.31 0.78 25.57
N LEU A 110 35.35 -0.01 26.03
CA LEU A 110 35.33 -0.59 27.36
C LEU A 110 35.32 -2.11 27.24
N THR A 111 36.20 -2.79 27.95
CA THR A 111 36.10 -4.24 28.15
C THR A 111 35.53 -4.49 29.53
N THR A 112 34.46 -5.30 29.61
CA THR A 112 33.79 -5.63 30.87
C THR A 112 33.86 -7.12 31.14
N ASP A 113 34.00 -7.48 32.41
CA ASP A 113 33.89 -8.86 32.89
C ASP A 113 32.41 -9.32 32.93
N ARG A 114 32.15 -10.61 33.19
CA ARG A 114 30.83 -11.21 33.40
C ARG A 114 30.02 -10.49 34.50
N SER A 115 30.69 -9.86 35.46
CA SER A 115 30.07 -9.03 36.51
C SER A 115 29.77 -7.58 36.07
N ARG A 116 29.91 -7.24 34.78
CA ARG A 116 29.85 -5.86 34.23
C ARG A 116 30.86 -4.88 34.80
N THR A 117 31.88 -5.36 35.52
CA THR A 117 32.98 -4.52 36.00
C THR A 117 33.91 -4.19 34.83
N ILE A 118 34.23 -2.91 34.64
CA ILE A 118 35.15 -2.44 33.59
C ILE A 118 36.57 -2.87 33.94
N ARG A 119 37.22 -3.63 33.03
CA ARG A 119 38.59 -4.12 33.17
C ARG A 119 39.59 -3.21 32.47
N SER A 120 39.27 -2.78 31.26
CA SER A 120 40.11 -1.87 30.49
C SER A 120 39.26 -0.81 29.79
N ARG A 121 39.83 0.38 29.64
CA ARG A 121 39.20 1.52 28.98
C ARG A 121 40.19 2.19 28.04
N LEU A 122 39.81 2.34 26.78
CA LEU A 122 40.48 3.18 25.81
C LEU A 122 39.54 4.34 25.47
N VAL A 123 40.03 5.57 25.59
CA VAL A 123 39.25 6.77 25.26
C VAL A 123 39.99 7.55 24.18
N LEU A 124 39.29 7.83 23.09
CA LEU A 124 39.76 8.65 21.98
C LEU A 124 38.87 9.89 21.94
N GLY A 125 39.43 11.05 22.28
CA GLY A 125 38.69 12.30 22.33
C GLY A 125 39.60 13.44 22.78
N ASN A 126 39.33 14.65 22.28
CA ASN A 126 40.12 15.81 22.65
C ASN A 126 39.62 16.35 24.00
N TYR A 127 40.47 16.27 25.02
CA TYR A 127 40.23 16.90 26.32
C TYR A 127 40.72 18.35 26.28
N LEU A 128 40.03 19.22 25.55
CA LEU A 128 40.22 20.67 25.73
C LEU A 128 39.42 21.08 26.96
N ASN A 129 40.04 20.90 28.13
CA ASN A 129 39.72 21.73 29.29
C ASN A 129 40.35 23.11 29.00
N PHE A 130 39.52 24.10 28.70
CA PHE A 130 39.86 25.50 28.93
C PHE A 130 39.20 25.95 30.24
#